data_AF-A0A1I0FPG1-F1
#
_entry.id   AF-A0A1I0FPG1-F1
#
_cell.length_a   1.000
_cell.length_b   1.000
_cell.length_c   1.000
_cell.angle_alpha   90.00
_cell.angle_beta   90.00
_cell.angle_gamma   90.00
#
_symmetry.space_group_name_H-M   'P 1'
#
loop_
_entity.id
_entity.type
_entity.pdbx_description
1 polymer ?
#
loop_
_entity_poly.entity_id
_entity_poly.type
_entity_poly.pdbx_seq_one_letter_code
_entity_poly.pdbx_strand_id
1 'polypeptide(L)'
;MGTRLNRKKEIVAVSLPSLIFGIIFAFSNFVVLPLAVKKSDANPYLIAQLVNTVLVFIPIFITALIYLKCEDPQWNWVAIKKRIELRQIEGKQLLLMVGTLLAAILLIIIFAIAIEFLPLPFGMEEIESISPIELRPLEGREFYFLLLLPIGFFFNFVGEELLWRGILYKRQVMLFGKWSWIVNGMLHAVFHLYMGWMAILLLPIFLAIAYTYHKTRNLWIVIIMHALVGAPVDILLILGIVG
;
A
#
# COMPACT_ATOMS: atom_id res chain seq x y z
N MET A 1 35.97 5.46 8.84
CA MET A 1 35.36 4.10 8.84
C MET A 1 33.99 4.04 9.53
N GLY A 2 33.73 4.84 10.57
CA GLY A 2 32.43 4.85 11.30
C GLY A 2 31.20 5.39 10.54
N THR A 3 31.37 6.29 9.57
CA THR A 3 30.25 6.87 8.78
C THR A 3 29.61 5.88 7.80
N ARG A 4 30.42 4.98 7.22
CA ARG A 4 29.96 3.99 6.22
C ARG A 4 29.21 2.82 6.86
N LEU A 5 29.61 2.41 8.08
CA LEU A 5 28.94 1.37 8.86
C LEU A 5 27.55 1.84 9.33
N ASN A 6 27.43 3.13 9.70
CA ASN A 6 26.16 3.72 10.09
C ASN A 6 25.17 3.80 8.91
N ARG A 7 25.65 4.22 7.72
CA ARG A 7 24.82 4.29 6.52
C ARG A 7 24.22 2.93 6.10
N LYS A 8 24.99 1.84 6.19
CA LYS A 8 24.49 0.49 5.86
C LYS A 8 23.35 0.07 6.80
N LYS A 9 23.51 0.31 8.11
CA LYS A 9 22.47 0.00 9.10
C LYS A 9 21.20 0.79 8.83
N GLU A 10 21.32 2.07 8.50
CA GLU A 10 20.17 2.91 8.15
C GLU A 10 19.47 2.46 6.86
N ILE A 11 20.23 2.09 5.82
CA ILE A 11 19.64 1.53 4.59
C ILE A 11 18.83 0.26 4.90
N VAL A 12 19.37 -0.64 5.73
CA VAL A 12 18.63 -1.82 6.17
C VAL A 12 17.38 -1.41 6.95
N ALA A 13 17.49 -0.49 7.89
CA ALA A 13 16.37 -0.05 8.72
C ALA A 13 15.22 0.56 7.91
N VAL A 14 15.51 1.26 6.80
CA VAL A 14 14.47 1.89 5.96
C VAL A 14 13.89 0.99 4.86
N SER A 15 14.49 -0.16 4.62
CA SER A 15 14.08 -1.11 3.55
C SER A 15 13.52 -2.42 4.11
N LEU A 16 14.01 -2.85 5.27
CA LEU A 16 13.63 -4.11 5.90
C LEU A 16 12.12 -4.22 6.20
N PRO A 17 11.42 -3.17 6.64
CA PRO A 17 9.98 -3.26 6.87
C PRO A 17 9.20 -3.68 5.61
N SER A 18 9.55 -3.14 4.43
CA SER A 18 8.90 -3.50 3.16
C SER A 18 9.10 -4.97 2.80
N LEU A 19 10.29 -5.52 3.06
CA LEU A 19 10.57 -6.95 2.84
C LEU A 19 9.82 -7.84 3.82
N ILE A 20 9.86 -7.51 5.12
CA ILE A 20 9.19 -8.29 6.16
C ILE A 20 7.69 -8.31 5.92
N PHE A 21 7.07 -7.15 5.74
CA PHE A 21 5.63 -7.08 5.49
C PHE A 21 5.25 -7.67 4.14
N GLY A 22 6.10 -7.57 3.12
CA GLY A 22 5.85 -8.23 1.83
C GLY A 22 5.83 -9.75 1.95
N ILE A 23 6.75 -10.33 2.74
CA ILE A 23 6.75 -11.78 3.05
C ILE A 23 5.50 -12.17 3.83
N ILE A 24 5.12 -11.38 4.84
CA ILE A 24 3.89 -11.64 5.62
C ILE A 24 2.66 -11.54 4.72
N PHE A 25 2.63 -10.59 3.78
CA PHE A 25 1.52 -10.40 2.86
C PHE A 25 1.41 -11.56 1.87
N ALA A 26 2.55 -12.03 1.34
CA ALA A 26 2.61 -13.24 0.53
C ALA A 26 2.15 -14.48 1.31
N PHE A 27 2.65 -14.67 2.54
CA PHE A 27 2.23 -15.78 3.39
C PHE A 27 0.72 -15.72 3.70
N SER A 28 0.19 -14.52 3.95
CA SER A 28 -1.23 -14.32 4.22
C SER A 28 -2.10 -14.74 3.02
N ASN A 29 -1.72 -14.36 1.80
CA ASN A 29 -2.51 -14.68 0.59
C ASN A 29 -2.27 -16.08 0.02
N PHE A 30 -1.06 -16.63 0.10
CA PHE A 30 -0.75 -17.95 -0.48
C PHE A 30 -0.92 -19.12 0.48
N VAL A 31 -0.95 -18.87 1.80
CA VAL A 31 -1.05 -19.93 2.80
C VAL A 31 -2.29 -19.75 3.68
N VAL A 32 -2.40 -18.61 4.38
CA VAL A 32 -3.46 -18.45 5.38
C VAL A 32 -4.83 -18.34 4.72
N LEU A 33 -4.95 -17.49 3.70
CA LEU A 33 -6.22 -17.25 3.01
C LEU A 33 -6.81 -18.53 2.40
N PRO A 34 -6.08 -19.35 1.60
CA PRO A 34 -6.60 -20.62 1.10
C PRO A 34 -7.05 -21.59 2.20
N LEU A 35 -6.27 -21.68 3.28
CA LEU A 35 -6.60 -22.55 4.41
C LEU A 35 -7.85 -22.07 5.16
N ALA A 36 -8.04 -20.76 5.28
CA ALA A 36 -9.19 -20.16 5.93
C ALA A 36 -10.46 -20.34 5.08
N VAL A 37 -10.37 -20.11 3.77
CA VAL A 37 -11.48 -20.31 2.81
C VAL A 37 -11.91 -21.77 2.78
N LYS A 38 -10.96 -22.72 2.76
CA LYS A 38 -11.30 -24.16 2.79
C LYS A 38 -12.03 -24.61 4.07
N LYS A 39 -11.88 -23.87 5.17
CA LYS A 39 -12.44 -24.22 6.48
C LYS A 39 -13.70 -23.42 6.83
N SER A 40 -14.15 -22.54 5.94
CA SER A 40 -15.26 -21.63 6.22
C SER A 40 -16.20 -21.55 5.02
N ASP A 41 -17.50 -21.55 5.29
CA ASP A 41 -18.51 -21.28 4.27
C ASP A 41 -18.71 -19.77 4.02
N ALA A 42 -17.93 -18.91 4.68
CA ALA A 42 -17.99 -17.47 4.49
C ALA A 42 -17.42 -17.07 3.12
N ASN A 43 -17.91 -15.94 2.61
CA ASN A 43 -17.45 -15.40 1.34
C ASN A 43 -15.92 -15.19 1.34
N PRO A 44 -15.19 -15.66 0.30
CA PRO A 44 -13.75 -15.52 0.18
C PRO A 44 -13.23 -14.10 0.30
N TYR A 45 -13.96 -13.10 -0.22
CA TYR A 45 -13.61 -11.69 -0.10
C TYR A 45 -13.60 -11.23 1.37
N LEU A 46 -14.58 -11.66 2.15
CA LEU A 46 -14.67 -11.31 3.58
C LEU A 46 -13.51 -11.93 4.37
N ILE A 47 -13.18 -13.18 4.05
CA ILE A 47 -12.04 -13.88 4.65
C ILE A 47 -10.73 -13.17 4.27
N ALA A 48 -10.55 -12.80 3.00
CA ALA A 48 -9.38 -12.05 2.53
C ALA A 48 -9.23 -10.72 3.26
N GLN A 49 -10.32 -9.95 3.37
CA GLN A 49 -10.31 -8.68 4.07
C GLN A 49 -9.93 -8.85 5.54
N LEU A 50 -10.49 -9.84 6.23
CA LEU A 50 -10.19 -10.11 7.63
C LEU A 50 -8.73 -10.57 7.82
N VAL A 51 -8.29 -11.56 7.04
CA VAL A 51 -6.93 -12.13 7.11
C VAL A 51 -5.89 -11.05 6.88
N ASN A 52 -6.01 -10.27 5.81
CA ASN A 52 -5.04 -9.23 5.49
C ASN A 52 -5.10 -8.07 6.49
N THR A 53 -6.29 -7.68 6.97
CA THR A 53 -6.41 -6.66 8.03
C THR A 53 -5.69 -7.07 9.30
N VAL A 54 -5.88 -8.31 9.75
CA VAL A 54 -5.31 -8.80 11.02
C VAL A 54 -3.83 -9.12 10.91
N LEU A 55 -3.40 -9.77 9.83
CA LEU A 55 -2.03 -10.27 9.70
C LEU A 55 -1.06 -9.26 9.07
N VAL A 56 -1.56 -8.30 8.28
CA VAL A 56 -0.71 -7.37 7.53
C VAL A 56 -0.93 -5.95 8.03
N PHE A 57 -2.14 -5.41 7.87
CA PHE A 57 -2.37 -3.97 8.02
C PHE A 57 -2.35 -3.49 9.48
N ILE A 58 -2.93 -4.24 10.42
CA ILE A 58 -2.83 -3.92 11.86
C ILE A 58 -1.36 -3.98 12.32
N PRO A 59 -0.57 -5.02 12.02
CA PRO A 59 0.86 -5.05 12.35
C PRO A 59 1.66 -3.90 11.75
N ILE A 60 1.38 -3.49 10.49
CA ILE A 60 1.99 -2.30 9.87
C ILE A 60 1.69 -1.05 10.69
N PHE A 61 0.42 -0.83 11.05
CA PHE A 61 0.00 0.32 11.85
C PHE A 61 0.66 0.32 13.24
N ILE A 62 0.64 -0.81 13.95
CA ILE A 62 1.30 -0.98 15.25
C ILE A 62 2.80 -0.68 15.13
N THR A 63 3.46 -1.16 14.08
CA THR A 63 4.89 -0.89 13.83
C THR A 63 5.13 0.60 13.66
N ALA A 64 4.29 1.30 12.90
CA ALA A 64 4.39 2.74 12.74
C ALA A 64 4.23 3.48 14.09
N LEU A 65 3.29 3.05 14.94
CA LEU A 65 3.13 3.60 16.29
C LEU A 65 4.35 3.36 17.18
N ILE A 66 4.95 2.16 17.14
CA ILE A 66 6.18 1.84 17.88
C ILE A 66 7.31 2.78 17.42
N TYR A 67 7.49 2.97 16.11
CA TYR A 67 8.50 3.91 15.59
C TYR A 67 8.28 5.33 16.10
N LEU A 68 7.04 5.81 16.07
CA LEU A 68 6.71 7.15 16.59
C LEU A 68 7.03 7.26 18.08
N LYS A 69 6.76 6.21 18.88
CA LYS A 69 6.94 6.25 20.33
C LYS A 69 8.43 6.22 20.70
N CYS A 70 9.21 5.47 19.94
CA CYS A 70 10.66 5.39 20.11
C CYS A 70 11.36 6.69 19.67
N GLU A 71 10.82 7.40 18.67
CA GLU A 71 11.41 8.67 18.20
C GLU A 71 11.01 9.88 19.06
N ASP A 72 9.79 9.88 19.63
CA ASP A 72 9.32 10.94 20.52
C ASP A 72 8.66 10.35 21.78
N PRO A 73 9.41 10.23 22.89
CA PRO A 73 8.92 9.69 24.14
C PRO A 73 7.72 10.47 24.72
N GLN A 74 7.61 11.78 24.42
CA GLN A 74 6.54 12.63 24.96
C GLN A 74 5.16 12.21 24.45
N TRP A 75 5.09 11.60 23.26
CA TRP A 75 3.87 10.99 22.71
C TRP A 75 2.64 11.91 22.75
N ASN A 76 2.83 13.19 22.43
CA ASN A 76 1.74 14.16 22.39
C ASN A 76 1.24 14.35 20.94
N TRP A 77 -0.06 14.61 20.80
CA TRP A 77 -0.72 14.66 19.48
C TRP A 77 -0.17 15.76 18.56
N VAL A 78 0.23 16.90 19.13
CA VAL A 78 0.78 18.03 18.37
C VAL A 78 2.12 17.65 17.74
N ALA A 79 3.00 17.01 18.51
CA ALA A 79 4.29 16.51 18.03
C ALA A 79 4.12 15.39 17.01
N ILE A 80 3.20 14.44 17.25
CA ILE A 80 2.88 13.37 16.30
C ILE A 80 2.41 13.98 14.97
N LYS A 81 1.36 14.83 14.98
CA LYS A 81 0.85 15.51 13.77
C LYS A 81 1.95 16.20 12.98
N LYS A 82 2.83 16.94 13.67
CA LYS A 82 3.98 17.62 13.05
C LYS A 82 4.98 16.60 12.48
N ARG A 83 5.28 15.54 13.24
CA ARG A 83 6.23 14.48 12.87
C ARG A 83 5.78 13.68 11.65
N ILE A 84 4.49 13.43 11.47
CA ILE A 84 3.97 12.72 10.29
C ILE A 84 3.42 13.65 9.21
N GLU A 85 3.56 14.96 9.39
CA GLU A 85 3.11 15.96 8.40
C GLU A 85 1.61 15.87 8.07
N LEU A 86 0.78 15.69 9.11
CA LEU A 86 -0.66 15.92 8.98
C LEU A 86 -0.92 17.42 8.95
N ARG A 87 -1.23 17.95 7.76
CA ARG A 87 -1.45 19.37 7.51
C ARG A 87 -2.81 19.59 6.85
N GLN A 88 -3.34 20.79 6.96
CA GLN A 88 -4.54 21.16 6.21
C GLN A 88 -4.29 20.99 4.70
N ILE A 89 -5.29 20.46 4.00
CA ILE A 89 -5.25 20.25 2.56
C ILE A 89 -5.40 21.58 1.84
N GLU A 90 -4.52 21.85 0.88
CA GLU A 90 -4.60 23.01 -0.01
C GLU A 90 -5.06 22.57 -1.42
N GLY A 91 -5.86 23.40 -2.11
CA GLY A 91 -6.42 23.05 -3.43
C GLY A 91 -5.36 22.69 -4.49
N LYS A 92 -4.22 23.38 -4.50
CA LYS A 92 -3.09 23.03 -5.39
C LYS A 92 -2.52 21.63 -5.14
N GLN A 93 -2.61 21.12 -3.91
CA GLN A 93 -2.17 19.76 -3.57
C GLN A 93 -3.14 18.72 -4.13
N LEU A 94 -4.45 19.03 -4.12
CA LEU A 94 -5.46 18.18 -4.76
C LEU A 94 -5.24 18.14 -6.28
N LEU A 95 -4.99 19.29 -6.93
CA LEU A 95 -4.67 19.33 -8.35
C LEU A 95 -3.42 18.51 -8.69
N LEU A 96 -2.37 18.61 -7.86
CA LEU A 96 -1.17 17.81 -8.04
C LEU A 96 -1.46 16.31 -7.88
N MET A 97 -2.20 15.91 -6.84
CA MET A 97 -2.60 14.52 -6.59
C MET A 97 -3.39 13.94 -7.76
N VAL A 98 -4.37 14.69 -8.29
CA VAL A 98 -5.15 14.27 -9.46
C VAL A 98 -4.25 14.16 -10.69
N GLY A 99 -3.40 15.15 -10.94
CA GLY A 99 -2.48 15.13 -12.08
C GLY A 99 -1.49 13.97 -12.04
N THR A 100 -0.91 13.66 -10.87
CA THR A 100 0.02 12.54 -10.71
C THR A 100 -0.70 11.19 -10.81
N LEU A 101 -1.93 11.08 -10.29
CA LEU A 101 -2.74 9.88 -10.42
C LEU A 101 -3.13 9.60 -11.86
N LEU A 102 -3.62 10.61 -12.60
CA LEU A 102 -3.96 10.48 -14.02
C LEU A 102 -2.75 10.10 -14.87
N ALA A 103 -1.58 10.70 -14.60
CA ALA A 103 -0.35 10.32 -15.27
C ALA A 103 0.04 8.85 -15.00
N ALA A 104 -0.12 8.38 -13.76
CA ALA A 104 0.15 6.98 -13.41
C ALA A 104 -0.82 6.02 -14.09
N ILE A 105 -2.11 6.34 -14.12
CA ILE A 105 -3.14 5.55 -14.83
C ILE A 105 -2.83 5.49 -16.32
N LEU A 106 -2.47 6.62 -16.94
CA LEU A 106 -2.08 6.63 -18.36
C LEU A 106 -0.87 5.73 -18.63
N LEU A 107 0.15 5.77 -17.76
CA LEU A 107 1.31 4.89 -17.87
C LEU A 107 0.94 3.41 -17.72
N ILE A 108 0.01 3.08 -16.81
CA ILE A 108 -0.52 1.71 -16.66
C ILE A 108 -1.20 1.27 -17.95
N ILE A 109 -2.08 2.10 -18.53
CA ILE A 109 -2.79 1.77 -19.77
C ILE A 109 -1.81 1.56 -20.92
N ILE A 110 -0.83 2.46 -21.08
CA ILE A 110 0.21 2.32 -22.10
C ILE A 110 0.99 1.02 -21.89
N PHE A 111 1.33 0.70 -20.65
CA PHE A 111 2.11 -0.51 -20.36
C PHE A 111 1.30 -1.79 -20.58
N ALA A 112 0.03 -1.82 -20.17
CA ALA A 112 -0.88 -2.94 -20.42
C ALA A 112 -1.04 -3.20 -21.93
N ILE A 113 -1.27 -2.15 -22.72
CA ILE A 113 -1.32 -2.26 -24.19
C ILE A 113 0.02 -2.78 -24.72
N ALA A 114 1.15 -2.23 -24.25
CA ALA A 114 2.46 -2.66 -24.73
C ALA A 114 2.75 -4.15 -24.44
N ILE A 115 2.28 -4.69 -23.31
CA ILE A 115 2.46 -6.10 -22.96
C ILE A 115 1.84 -7.03 -24.00
N GLU A 116 0.70 -6.66 -24.60
CA GLU A 116 0.06 -7.45 -25.67
C GLU A 116 0.86 -7.51 -26.97
N PHE A 117 1.74 -6.52 -27.22
CA PHE A 117 2.52 -6.41 -28.45
C PHE A 117 4.01 -6.76 -28.29
N LEU A 118 4.50 -6.91 -27.07
CA LEU A 118 5.90 -7.22 -26.78
C LEU A 118 6.09 -8.73 -26.58
N PRO A 119 7.23 -9.31 -27.03
CA PRO A 119 7.54 -10.72 -26.81
C PRO A 119 8.03 -10.95 -25.37
N LEU A 120 7.17 -10.70 -24.39
CA LEU A 120 7.44 -10.88 -22.97
C LEU A 120 7.13 -12.33 -22.54
N PRO A 121 7.77 -12.83 -21.47
CA PRO A 121 7.50 -14.17 -20.94
C PRO A 121 6.20 -14.26 -20.11
N PHE A 122 5.35 -13.23 -20.15
CA PHE A 122 4.07 -13.12 -19.45
C PHE A 122 3.12 -12.24 -20.26
N GLY A 123 1.82 -12.47 -20.12
CA GLY A 123 0.73 -11.68 -20.71
C GLY A 123 -0.24 -11.16 -19.64
N MET A 124 -1.45 -10.80 -20.08
CA MET A 124 -2.50 -10.27 -19.19
C MET A 124 -3.04 -11.32 -18.23
N GLU A 125 -3.06 -12.61 -18.62
CA GLU A 125 -3.53 -13.70 -17.77
C GLU A 125 -2.68 -13.84 -16.50
N GLU A 126 -1.35 -13.77 -16.61
CA GLU A 126 -0.45 -13.82 -15.46
C GLU A 126 -0.46 -12.53 -14.63
N ILE A 127 -0.95 -11.42 -15.18
CA ILE A 127 -1.17 -10.17 -14.46
C ILE A 127 -2.45 -10.25 -13.62
N GLU A 128 -3.50 -10.88 -14.14
CA GLU A 128 -4.78 -11.02 -13.45
C GLU A 128 -4.74 -12.09 -12.35
N SER A 129 -3.81 -13.05 -12.44
CA SER A 129 -3.61 -14.12 -11.44
C SER A 129 -2.88 -13.64 -10.18
N ILE A 130 -3.55 -12.80 -9.38
CA ILE A 130 -3.01 -12.17 -8.16
C ILE A 130 -3.11 -13.10 -6.94
N SER A 131 -4.14 -13.94 -6.90
CA SER A 131 -4.52 -14.76 -5.74
C SER A 131 -4.87 -16.18 -6.18
N PRO A 132 -4.48 -17.22 -5.41
CA PRO A 132 -4.87 -18.59 -5.70
C PRO A 132 -6.35 -18.89 -5.39
N ILE A 133 -7.08 -17.92 -4.83
CA ILE A 133 -8.51 -18.02 -4.51
C ILE A 133 -9.28 -17.03 -5.36
N GLU A 134 -10.35 -17.53 -5.98
CA GLU A 134 -11.35 -16.73 -6.68
C GLU A 134 -12.22 -15.97 -5.68
N LEU A 135 -12.31 -14.66 -5.88
CA LEU A 135 -13.20 -13.80 -5.09
C LEU A 135 -14.58 -13.78 -5.73
N ARG A 136 -15.63 -13.61 -4.93
CA ARG A 136 -17.00 -13.47 -5.43
C ARG A 136 -17.73 -12.30 -4.76
N PRO A 137 -18.74 -11.73 -5.42
CA PRO A 137 -19.52 -10.62 -4.89
C PRO A 137 -20.23 -10.98 -3.59
N LEU A 138 -20.62 -9.96 -2.81
CA LEU A 138 -21.37 -10.18 -1.58
C LEU A 138 -22.85 -10.49 -1.88
N GLU A 139 -23.42 -11.41 -1.11
CA GLU A 139 -24.82 -11.81 -1.27
C GLU A 139 -25.58 -11.81 0.07
N GLY A 140 -26.87 -11.45 0.01
CA GLY A 140 -27.80 -11.60 1.14
C GLY A 140 -27.31 -10.95 2.44
N ARG A 141 -27.01 -11.76 3.46
CA ARG A 141 -26.56 -11.27 4.78
C ARG A 141 -25.08 -10.89 4.80
N GLU A 142 -24.31 -11.22 3.77
CA GLU A 142 -22.89 -10.87 3.70
C GLU A 142 -22.68 -9.35 3.67
N PHE A 143 -23.67 -8.58 3.19
CA PHE A 143 -23.66 -7.11 3.21
C PHE A 143 -23.54 -6.49 4.61
N TYR A 144 -23.88 -7.22 5.70
CA TYR A 144 -23.62 -6.72 7.06
C TYR A 144 -22.13 -6.49 7.33
N PHE A 145 -21.25 -7.14 6.57
CA PHE A 145 -19.81 -6.93 6.68
C PHE A 145 -19.36 -5.54 6.21
N LEU A 146 -20.19 -4.80 5.46
CA LEU A 146 -19.90 -3.40 5.12
C LEU A 146 -19.67 -2.53 6.36
N LEU A 147 -20.16 -2.94 7.53
CA LEU A 147 -19.90 -2.27 8.80
C LEU A 147 -18.43 -2.40 9.27
N LEU A 148 -17.72 -3.44 8.83
CA LEU A 148 -16.32 -3.69 9.16
C LEU A 148 -15.36 -3.12 8.11
N LEU A 149 -15.85 -2.83 6.90
CA LEU A 149 -15.06 -2.28 5.80
C LEU A 149 -14.30 -0.98 6.18
N PRO A 150 -14.90 0.00 6.88
CA PRO A 150 -14.17 1.21 7.30
C PRO A 150 -12.97 0.91 8.20
N ILE A 151 -13.06 -0.14 9.03
CA ILE A 151 -11.96 -0.55 9.91
C ILE A 151 -10.82 -1.13 9.07
N GLY A 152 -11.15 -2.03 8.14
CA GLY A 152 -10.18 -2.59 7.20
C GLY A 152 -9.49 -1.51 6.37
N PHE A 153 -10.26 -0.59 5.80
CA PHE A 153 -9.75 0.54 5.01
C PHE A 153 -8.90 1.51 5.82
N PHE A 154 -9.24 1.74 7.09
CA PHE A 154 -8.40 2.53 7.97
C PHE A 154 -7.02 1.87 8.13
N PHE A 155 -6.96 0.61 8.53
CA PHE A 155 -5.67 -0.04 8.74
C PHE A 155 -4.87 -0.20 7.44
N ASN A 156 -5.54 -0.47 6.32
CA ASN A 156 -4.91 -0.51 5.00
C ASN A 156 -4.36 0.88 4.64
N PHE A 157 -5.23 1.82 4.26
CA PHE A 157 -4.77 3.09 3.69
C PHE A 157 -4.06 3.99 4.71
N VAL A 158 -4.62 4.14 5.92
CA VAL A 158 -3.98 5.00 6.94
C VAL A 158 -2.75 4.31 7.52
N GLY A 159 -2.83 3.01 7.81
CA GLY A 159 -1.71 2.28 8.42
C GLY A 159 -0.50 2.20 7.50
N GLU A 160 -0.71 1.86 6.23
CA GLU A 160 0.36 1.83 5.25
C GLU A 160 0.99 3.20 5.04
N GLU A 161 0.20 4.24 4.76
CA GLU A 161 0.76 5.58 4.54
C GLU A 161 1.50 6.11 5.78
N LEU A 162 1.01 5.78 6.98
CA LEU A 162 1.67 6.16 8.21
C LEU A 162 3.08 5.55 8.29
N LEU A 163 3.24 4.26 7.99
CA LEU A 163 4.57 3.62 7.97
C LEU A 163 5.42 4.13 6.80
N TRP A 164 4.90 4.05 5.56
CA TRP A 164 5.67 4.32 4.35
C TRP A 164 6.08 5.79 4.24
N ARG A 165 5.13 6.72 4.43
CA ARG A 165 5.33 8.17 4.22
C ARG A 165 5.53 8.92 5.53
N GLY A 166 4.77 8.54 6.56
CA GLY A 166 4.91 9.14 7.89
C GLY A 166 6.28 8.84 8.52
N ILE A 167 6.78 7.60 8.41
CA ILE A 167 8.03 7.18 9.07
C ILE A 167 9.19 6.99 8.09
N LEU A 168 9.10 6.00 7.20
CA LEU A 168 10.25 5.50 6.46
C LEU A 168 10.75 6.52 5.43
N TYR A 169 9.83 7.18 4.72
CA TYR A 169 10.17 8.22 3.76
C TYR A 169 11.08 9.30 4.35
N LYS A 170 10.81 9.77 5.57
CA LYS A 170 11.59 10.85 6.19
C LYS A 170 13.04 10.41 6.45
N ARG A 171 13.24 9.17 6.89
CA ARG A 171 14.57 8.58 7.04
C ARG A 171 15.26 8.40 5.68
N GLN A 172 14.50 7.99 4.67
CA GLN A 172 14.99 7.86 3.29
C GLN A 172 15.43 9.21 2.70
N VAL A 173 14.82 10.36 3.08
CA VAL A 173 15.29 11.70 2.67
C VAL A 173 16.71 11.96 3.16
N MET A 174 17.05 11.54 4.38
CA MET A 174 18.40 11.69 4.93
C MET A 174 19.46 10.86 4.19
N LEU A 175 19.04 9.78 3.52
CA LEU A 175 19.94 8.85 2.82
C LEU A 175 20.04 9.08 1.31
N PHE A 176 18.94 9.49 0.68
CA PHE A 176 18.76 9.55 -0.77
C PHE A 176 18.33 10.92 -1.30
N GLY A 177 18.01 11.87 -0.41
CA GLY A 177 17.69 13.25 -0.76
C GLY A 177 16.53 13.38 -1.76
N LYS A 178 16.79 13.97 -2.92
CA LYS A 178 15.77 14.17 -3.97
C LYS A 178 15.23 12.88 -4.58
N TRP A 179 15.94 11.76 -4.43
CA TRP A 179 15.57 10.46 -5.00
C TRP A 179 14.74 9.59 -4.07
N SER A 180 14.45 10.06 -2.85
CA SER A 180 13.76 9.26 -1.83
C SER A 180 12.35 8.84 -2.25
N TRP A 181 11.68 9.58 -3.14
CA TRP A 181 10.39 9.17 -3.67
C TRP A 181 10.47 7.95 -4.58
N ILE A 182 11.55 7.81 -5.36
CA ILE A 182 11.80 6.61 -6.16
C ILE A 182 12.04 5.43 -5.23
N VAL A 183 12.96 5.59 -4.27
CA VAL A 183 13.28 4.53 -3.30
C VAL A 183 12.04 4.09 -2.53
N ASN A 184 11.24 5.04 -2.05
CA ASN A 184 10.00 4.76 -1.33
C ASN A 184 8.97 4.03 -2.20
N GLY A 185 8.73 4.52 -3.42
CA GLY A 185 7.79 3.89 -4.35
C GLY A 185 8.22 2.48 -4.76
N MET A 186 9.52 2.27 -5.01
CA MET A 186 10.07 0.94 -5.29
C MET A 186 9.92 -0.01 -4.10
N LEU A 187 10.21 0.44 -2.88
CA LEU A 187 10.02 -0.37 -1.68
C LEU A 187 8.53 -0.68 -1.41
N HIS A 188 7.64 0.25 -1.76
CA HIS A 188 6.19 0.01 -1.71
C HIS A 188 5.74 -1.02 -2.76
N ALA A 189 6.35 -1.02 -3.95
CA ALA A 189 6.16 -2.07 -4.95
C ALA A 189 6.70 -3.43 -4.47
N VAL A 190 7.86 -3.45 -3.80
CA VAL A 190 8.43 -4.66 -3.20
C VAL A 190 7.49 -5.29 -2.17
N PHE A 191 6.81 -4.48 -1.36
CA PHE A 191 5.78 -4.94 -0.43
C PHE A 191 4.62 -5.66 -1.15
N HIS A 192 4.31 -5.28 -2.40
CA HIS A 192 3.23 -5.85 -3.20
C HIS A 192 3.67 -6.99 -4.14
N LEU A 193 4.92 -7.47 -4.08
CA LEU A 193 5.40 -8.51 -4.99
C LEU A 193 4.64 -9.84 -4.92
N TYR A 194 3.85 -10.06 -3.86
CA TYR A 194 2.95 -11.22 -3.80
C TYR A 194 1.92 -11.22 -4.95
N MET A 195 1.60 -10.05 -5.52
CA MET A 195 0.71 -9.90 -6.67
C MET A 195 1.36 -10.27 -8.01
N GLY A 196 2.61 -10.76 -8.01
CA GLY A 196 3.30 -11.15 -9.24
C GLY A 196 3.52 -9.98 -10.21
N TRP A 197 3.18 -10.18 -11.48
CA TRP A 197 3.37 -9.19 -12.54
C TRP A 197 2.47 -7.95 -12.37
N MET A 198 1.33 -8.07 -11.69
CA MET A 198 0.48 -6.93 -11.36
C MET A 198 1.23 -5.88 -10.54
N ALA A 199 2.12 -6.28 -9.62
CA ALA A 199 2.93 -5.34 -8.85
C ALA A 199 3.85 -4.48 -9.75
N ILE A 200 4.32 -5.05 -10.86
CA ILE A 200 5.14 -4.35 -11.85
C ILE A 200 4.26 -3.42 -12.70
N LEU A 201 3.08 -3.89 -13.11
CA LEU A 201 2.10 -3.05 -13.80
C LEU A 201 1.71 -1.83 -12.93
N LEU A 202 1.51 -2.01 -11.62
CA LEU A 202 1.14 -0.96 -10.67
C LEU A 202 2.31 -0.07 -10.20
N LEU A 203 3.54 -0.33 -10.65
CA LEU A 203 4.70 0.49 -10.27
C LEU A 203 4.51 2.00 -10.47
N PRO A 204 3.89 2.49 -11.57
CA PRO A 204 3.60 3.91 -11.74
C PRO A 204 2.75 4.50 -10.60
N ILE A 205 1.80 3.75 -10.04
CA ILE A 205 0.96 4.20 -8.92
C ILE A 205 1.77 4.32 -7.64
N PHE A 206 2.58 3.31 -7.30
CA PHE A 206 3.41 3.35 -6.10
C PHE A 206 4.39 4.54 -6.12
N LEU A 207 4.98 4.80 -7.29
CA LEU A 207 5.83 5.97 -7.54
C LEU A 207 5.04 7.29 -7.46
N ALA A 208 3.83 7.34 -8.03
CA ALA A 208 3.00 8.54 -8.03
C ALA A 208 2.55 8.94 -6.61
N ILE A 209 2.17 7.98 -5.77
CA ILE A 209 1.83 8.25 -4.36
C ILE A 209 3.08 8.80 -3.63
N ALA A 210 4.23 8.14 -3.78
CA ALA A 210 5.48 8.59 -3.15
C ALA A 210 5.94 9.98 -3.64
N TYR A 211 5.80 10.26 -4.93
CA TYR A 211 6.10 11.57 -5.53
C TYR A 211 5.13 12.66 -5.06
N THR A 212 3.85 12.34 -4.96
CA THR A 212 2.84 13.27 -4.44
C THR A 212 3.17 13.65 -2.99
N TYR A 213 3.56 12.70 -2.14
CA TYR A 213 4.03 13.01 -0.79
C TYR A 213 5.33 13.83 -0.79
N HIS A 214 6.28 13.52 -1.68
CA HIS A 214 7.53 14.28 -1.82
C HIS A 214 7.28 15.76 -2.06
N LYS A 215 6.31 16.08 -2.92
CA LYS A 215 5.98 17.45 -3.30
C LYS A 215 5.05 18.15 -2.31
N THR A 216 4.09 17.44 -1.75
CA THR A 216 3.07 18.05 -0.89
C THR A 216 3.49 18.11 0.57
N ARG A 217 4.31 17.15 1.03
CA ARG A 217 4.65 16.96 2.46
C ARG A 217 3.39 17.00 3.33
N ASN A 218 2.35 16.30 2.87
CA ASN A 218 1.04 16.20 3.52
C ASN A 218 0.55 14.75 3.48
N LEU A 219 0.44 14.12 4.65
CA LEU A 219 0.04 12.72 4.74
C LEU A 219 -1.44 12.50 4.36
N TRP A 220 -2.32 13.48 4.62
CA TRP A 220 -3.74 13.36 4.25
C TRP A 220 -3.94 13.20 2.75
N ILE A 221 -3.16 13.93 1.94
CA ILE A 221 -3.24 13.87 0.48
C ILE A 221 -2.95 12.46 -0.01
N VAL A 222 -1.92 11.80 0.51
CA VAL A 222 -1.55 10.47 0.05
C VAL A 222 -2.42 9.36 0.64
N ILE A 223 -2.99 9.54 1.84
CA ILE A 223 -4.04 8.65 2.35
C ILE A 223 -5.26 8.67 1.44
N ILE A 224 -5.71 9.87 1.05
CA ILE A 224 -6.84 10.02 0.11
C ILE A 224 -6.49 9.41 -1.25
N MET A 225 -5.30 9.73 -1.78
CA MET A 225 -4.83 9.17 -3.06
C MET A 225 -4.79 7.64 -3.04
N HIS A 226 -4.26 7.04 -1.97
CA HIS A 226 -4.18 5.59 -1.83
C HIS A 226 -5.59 4.97 -1.75
N ALA A 227 -6.49 5.54 -0.93
CA ALA A 227 -7.88 5.09 -0.86
C ALA A 227 -8.61 5.20 -2.20
N LEU A 228 -8.37 6.26 -2.98
CA LEU A 228 -8.95 6.43 -4.32
C LEU A 228 -8.45 5.40 -5.35
N VAL A 229 -7.31 4.75 -5.10
CA VAL A 229 -6.83 3.66 -5.95
C VAL A 229 -7.45 2.33 -5.52
N GLY A 230 -7.38 2.00 -4.23
CA GLY A 230 -7.79 0.67 -3.73
C GLY A 230 -9.29 0.52 -3.55
N ALA A 231 -9.95 1.49 -2.89
CA ALA A 231 -11.34 1.34 -2.48
C ALA A 231 -12.32 1.17 -3.65
N PRO A 232 -12.16 1.82 -4.84
CA PRO A 232 -13.05 1.56 -5.96
C PRO A 232 -13.03 0.11 -6.42
N VAL A 233 -11.86 -0.55 -6.46
CA VAL A 233 -11.76 -1.97 -6.87
C VAL A 233 -12.52 -2.86 -5.89
N ASP A 234 -12.34 -2.63 -4.58
CA ASP A 234 -13.09 -3.32 -3.53
C ASP A 234 -14.61 -3.12 -3.67
N ILE A 235 -15.05 -1.89 -3.93
CA ILE A 235 -16.48 -1.58 -4.10
C ILE A 235 -17.04 -2.26 -5.34
N LEU A 236 -16.33 -2.23 -6.46
CA LEU A 236 -16.78 -2.90 -7.69
C LEU A 236 -16.89 -4.41 -7.50
N LEU A 237 -15.97 -5.02 -6.75
CA LEU A 237 -16.01 -6.45 -6.40
C LEU A 237 -17.21 -6.77 -5.52
N ILE A 238 -17.44 -5.97 -4.48
CA ILE A 238 -18.59 -6.11 -3.58
C ILE A 238 -19.92 -6.06 -4.36
N LEU A 239 -20.00 -5.17 -5.35
CA LEU A 239 -21.19 -4.97 -6.19
C LEU A 239 -21.32 -6.00 -7.33
N GLY A 240 -20.31 -6.85 -7.55
CA GLY A 240 -20.28 -7.81 -8.64
C GLY A 240 -20.21 -7.19 -10.03
N ILE A 241 -19.60 -6.00 -10.12
CA ILE A 241 -19.27 -5.36 -11.40
C ILE A 241 -17.96 -5.92 -11.95
N VAL A 242 -17.04 -6.29 -11.06
CA VAL A 242 -15.80 -7.01 -11.35
C VAL A 242 -15.72 -8.23 -10.43
N GLY A 243 -15.12 -9.31 -10.90
CA GLY A 243 -15.10 -10.60 -10.17
C GLY A 243 -15.32 -11.75 -11.12
#